data_AF-A0A9E4AEN4-F1
#
_entry.id   AF-A0A9E4AEN4-F1
#
_cell.length_a   1.000
_cell.length_b   1.000
_cell.length_c   1.000
_cell.angle_alpha   90.00
_cell.angle_beta   90.00
_cell.angle_gamma   90.00
#
_symmetry.space_group_name_H-M   'P 1'
#
loop_
_entity.id
_entity.type
_entity.pdbx_description
1 polymer ?
#
loop_
_entity_poly.entity_id
_entity_poly.type
_entity_poly.pdbx_seq_one_letter_code
_entity_poly.pdbx_strand_id
1 'polypeptide(L)'
;MFYPAHINLQNRKCLVVGGGTVAERKVVSMLISGGDVTLISPNATELLMFLAELGTIRWHKRQLKAGDTTGYFLVCAATDFTAINTAVYVEAHEKNRIRLVNVVDVIPQCAFAAASVVTDGELMISISTSGMSPATSRRIREHFEETLNTSSLYTLGYENGKPVPIENQGLPYPVYLLLEDRKCVVLCEQETSEIKRRVSLLQQCGATVMYNSTDFEDAFLVISDASIRDTSDALLRECLEKPDSGNFSTPNLIIDNNLIISISAKNGTDVSKVKQLHERLTHKFENNGYGAFIDLLGTRRAEVLNAFPTSKMRGDFFEELIGHVAGSPQTCCLRLTDAECSAECLFNWVRQGKIEQANDFISDLLSAQRANL
;
A
#
# COMPACT_ATOMS: atom_id res chain seq x y z
N MET A 1 8.37 1.86 9.03
CA MET A 1 8.41 1.89 7.55
C MET A 1 7.85 0.58 7.01
N PHE A 2 7.22 0.58 5.84
CA PHE A 2 6.75 -0.64 5.18
C PHE A 2 7.56 -0.95 3.93
N TYR A 3 7.73 -2.23 3.58
CA TYR A 3 8.54 -2.64 2.43
C TYR A 3 7.69 -2.69 1.15
N PRO A 4 7.97 -1.85 0.13
CA PRO A 4 7.21 -1.83 -1.11
C PRO A 4 7.48 -3.09 -1.95
N ALA A 5 6.42 -3.77 -2.36
CA ALA A 5 6.50 -4.93 -3.23
C ALA A 5 5.31 -4.99 -4.19
N HIS A 6 5.49 -5.68 -5.29
CA HIS A 6 4.40 -6.14 -6.13
C HIS A 6 4.17 -7.61 -5.88
N ILE A 7 2.90 -8.01 -5.84
CA ILE A 7 2.51 -9.41 -5.83
C ILE A 7 2.03 -9.78 -7.24
N ASN A 8 2.56 -10.89 -7.76
CA ASN A 8 2.00 -11.50 -8.97
C ASN A 8 0.72 -12.25 -8.60
N LEU A 9 -0.44 -11.69 -8.94
CA LEU A 9 -1.74 -12.31 -8.72
C LEU A 9 -2.27 -13.08 -9.92
N GLN A 10 -1.52 -13.15 -11.04
CA GLN A 10 -1.99 -13.82 -12.25
C GLN A 10 -2.41 -15.26 -11.95
N ASN A 11 -3.70 -15.55 -12.14
CA ASN A 11 -4.34 -16.85 -11.88
C ASN A 11 -4.20 -17.35 -10.43
N ARG A 12 -3.93 -16.46 -9.47
CA ARG A 12 -3.84 -16.80 -8.03
C ARG A 12 -5.20 -16.64 -7.36
N LYS A 13 -5.60 -17.65 -6.58
CA LYS A 13 -6.84 -17.62 -5.80
C LYS A 13 -6.78 -16.56 -4.71
N CYS A 14 -7.69 -15.59 -4.76
CA CYS A 14 -7.80 -14.50 -3.80
C CYS A 14 -9.17 -14.54 -3.11
N LEU A 15 -9.21 -14.45 -1.78
CA LEU A 15 -10.45 -14.42 -1.01
C LEU A 15 -10.65 -13.02 -0.41
N VAL A 16 -11.87 -12.48 -0.57
CA VAL A 16 -12.33 -11.29 0.15
C VAL A 16 -13.56 -11.62 0.98
N VAL A 17 -13.49 -11.37 2.29
CA VAL A 17 -14.59 -11.54 3.23
C VAL A 17 -15.17 -10.17 3.60
N GLY A 18 -16.46 -9.97 3.35
CA GLY A 18 -17.13 -8.66 3.39
C GLY A 18 -17.45 -8.15 1.99
N GLY A 19 -18.52 -7.36 1.84
CA GLY A 19 -19.03 -6.91 0.54
C GLY A 19 -19.34 -5.41 0.49
N GLY A 20 -18.78 -4.62 1.41
CA GLY A 20 -18.88 -3.15 1.38
C GLY A 20 -17.84 -2.51 0.45
N THR A 21 -17.76 -1.18 0.48
CA THR A 21 -16.86 -0.38 -0.39
C THR A 21 -15.37 -0.69 -0.18
N VAL A 22 -14.95 -1.09 1.03
CA VAL A 22 -13.56 -1.52 1.27
C VAL A 22 -13.25 -2.84 0.57
N ALA A 23 -14.20 -3.79 0.59
CA ALA A 23 -14.08 -5.05 -0.12
C ALA A 23 -14.10 -4.85 -1.63
N GLU A 24 -15.00 -4.00 -2.13
CA GLU A 24 -15.08 -3.64 -3.56
C GLU A 24 -13.72 -3.16 -4.09
N ARG A 25 -13.10 -2.17 -3.43
CA ARG A 25 -11.77 -1.66 -3.84
C ARG A 25 -10.69 -2.75 -3.90
N LYS A 26 -10.74 -3.72 -2.99
CA LYS A 26 -9.81 -4.85 -2.97
C LYS A 26 -10.07 -5.81 -4.13
N VAL A 27 -11.33 -6.16 -4.39
CA VAL A 27 -11.73 -7.00 -5.51
C VAL A 27 -11.29 -6.38 -6.83
N VAL A 28 -11.58 -5.10 -7.05
CA VAL A 28 -11.18 -4.36 -8.27
C VAL A 28 -9.66 -4.43 -8.48
N SER A 29 -8.88 -4.10 -7.44
CA SER A 29 -7.41 -4.13 -7.52
C SER A 29 -6.85 -5.53 -7.80
N MET A 30 -7.45 -6.58 -7.23
CA MET A 30 -7.05 -7.97 -7.50
C MET A 30 -7.39 -8.39 -8.92
N LEU A 31 -8.58 -8.04 -9.44
CA LEU A 31 -9.00 -8.37 -10.81
C LEU A 31 -8.10 -7.72 -11.87
N ILE A 32 -7.79 -6.44 -11.70
CA ILE A 32 -6.86 -5.71 -12.57
C ILE A 32 -5.48 -6.37 -12.62
N SER A 33 -5.10 -7.02 -11.52
CA SER A 33 -3.84 -7.75 -11.36
C SER A 33 -3.91 -9.24 -11.75
N GLY A 34 -5.02 -9.68 -12.34
CA GLY A 34 -5.22 -11.05 -12.80
C GLY A 34 -5.58 -12.07 -11.71
N GLY A 35 -5.98 -11.62 -10.53
CA GLY A 35 -6.41 -12.47 -9.42
C GLY A 35 -7.72 -13.21 -9.71
N ASP A 36 -7.79 -14.47 -9.29
CA ASP A 36 -9.00 -15.29 -9.31
C ASP A 36 -9.80 -15.09 -8.02
N VAL A 37 -10.75 -14.16 -8.05
CA VAL A 37 -11.37 -13.61 -6.84
C VAL A 37 -12.64 -14.36 -6.43
N THR A 38 -12.66 -14.78 -5.17
CA THR A 38 -13.87 -15.24 -4.47
C THR A 38 -14.28 -14.21 -3.42
N LEU A 39 -15.58 -13.88 -3.39
CA LEU A 39 -16.22 -13.01 -2.41
C LEU A 39 -17.11 -13.83 -1.46
N ILE A 40 -16.96 -13.67 -0.16
CA ILE A 40 -17.88 -14.22 0.85
C ILE A 40 -18.52 -13.08 1.62
N SER A 41 -19.81 -12.86 1.39
CA SER A 41 -20.59 -11.89 2.17
C SER A 41 -22.09 -12.08 1.97
N PRO A 42 -22.94 -11.84 3.00
CA PRO A 42 -24.39 -11.85 2.84
C PRO A 42 -24.92 -10.77 1.87
N ASN A 43 -24.24 -9.62 1.84
CA ASN A 43 -24.58 -8.44 1.03
C ASN A 43 -23.36 -8.00 0.24
N ALA A 44 -23.56 -7.37 -0.90
CA ALA A 44 -22.51 -6.84 -1.75
C ALA A 44 -22.94 -5.50 -2.35
N THR A 45 -21.97 -4.66 -2.71
CA THR A 45 -22.21 -3.43 -3.47
C THR A 45 -22.73 -3.74 -4.89
N GLU A 46 -23.26 -2.73 -5.57
CA GLU A 46 -23.81 -2.86 -6.92
C GLU A 46 -22.77 -3.43 -7.91
N LEU A 47 -21.55 -2.89 -7.92
CA LEU A 47 -20.48 -3.40 -8.77
C LEU A 47 -20.11 -4.85 -8.45
N LEU A 48 -20.02 -5.23 -7.17
CA LEU A 48 -19.69 -6.62 -6.81
C LEU A 48 -20.78 -7.60 -7.24
N MET A 49 -22.06 -7.22 -7.13
CA MET A 49 -23.17 -8.02 -7.65
C MET A 49 -23.09 -8.16 -9.17
N PHE A 50 -22.87 -7.05 -9.88
CA PHE A 50 -22.72 -7.03 -11.33
C PHE A 50 -21.55 -7.92 -11.81
N LEU A 51 -20.37 -7.81 -11.18
CA LEU A 51 -19.21 -8.65 -11.51
C LEU A 51 -19.46 -10.14 -11.23
N ALA A 52 -20.27 -10.47 -10.22
CA ALA A 52 -20.66 -11.85 -9.95
C ALA A 52 -21.65 -12.39 -11.01
N GLU A 53 -22.60 -11.58 -11.47
CA GLU A 53 -23.54 -11.92 -12.53
C GLU A 53 -22.83 -12.17 -13.88
N LEU A 54 -21.78 -11.38 -14.17
CA LEU A 54 -20.90 -11.61 -15.32
C LEU A 54 -20.01 -12.84 -15.20
N GLY A 55 -19.91 -13.43 -14.01
CA GLY A 55 -18.99 -14.54 -13.72
C GLY A 55 -17.52 -14.12 -13.55
N THR A 56 -17.24 -12.82 -13.49
CA THR A 56 -15.89 -12.27 -13.26
C THR A 56 -15.37 -12.59 -11.85
N ILE A 57 -16.27 -12.70 -10.87
CA ILE A 57 -15.95 -13.15 -9.51
C ILE A 57 -16.89 -14.27 -9.06
N ARG A 58 -16.42 -15.12 -8.14
CA ARG A 58 -17.29 -16.09 -7.45
C ARG A 58 -17.86 -15.47 -6.19
N TRP A 59 -19.16 -15.26 -6.12
CA TRP A 59 -19.82 -14.74 -4.92
C TRP A 59 -20.57 -15.82 -4.14
N HIS A 60 -20.14 -16.07 -2.91
CA HIS A 60 -20.90 -16.83 -1.93
C HIS A 60 -21.73 -15.88 -1.07
N LYS A 61 -23.02 -15.77 -1.41
CA LYS A 61 -24.00 -14.94 -0.70
C LYS A 61 -24.38 -15.53 0.66
N ARG A 62 -23.46 -15.52 1.61
CA ARG A 62 -23.59 -16.07 2.97
C ARG A 62 -22.53 -15.50 3.90
N GLN A 63 -22.68 -15.80 5.20
CA GLN A 63 -21.62 -15.58 6.18
C GLN A 63 -20.45 -16.57 5.99
N LEU A 64 -19.30 -16.19 6.54
CA LEU A 64 -18.11 -17.04 6.65
C LEU A 64 -18.42 -18.32 7.43
N LYS A 65 -17.82 -19.43 7.00
CA LYS A 65 -17.86 -20.73 7.66
C LYS A 65 -16.43 -21.24 7.82
N ALA A 66 -16.25 -22.12 8.81
CA ALA A 66 -14.98 -22.78 9.02
C ALA A 66 -14.52 -23.53 7.76
N GLY A 67 -13.26 -23.33 7.37
CA GLY A 67 -12.64 -23.97 6.21
C GLY A 67 -12.70 -23.14 4.93
N ASP A 68 -13.45 -22.03 4.91
CA ASP A 68 -13.59 -21.16 3.73
C ASP A 68 -12.27 -20.54 3.27
N THR A 69 -11.28 -20.41 4.17
CA THR A 69 -9.99 -19.80 3.84
C THR A 69 -9.00 -20.79 3.19
N THR A 70 -9.35 -22.08 3.09
CA THR A 70 -8.43 -23.13 2.64
C THR A 70 -8.02 -22.96 1.17
N GLY A 71 -6.71 -23.05 0.90
CA GLY A 71 -6.18 -23.12 -0.47
C GLY A 71 -6.16 -21.78 -1.22
N TYR A 72 -6.37 -20.66 -0.53
CA TYR A 72 -6.19 -19.32 -1.09
C TYR A 72 -4.74 -18.86 -0.97
N PHE A 73 -4.30 -18.10 -1.96
CA PHE A 73 -2.97 -17.50 -1.98
C PHE A 73 -2.94 -16.20 -1.16
N LEU A 74 -4.02 -15.43 -1.22
CA LEU A 74 -4.20 -14.16 -0.52
C LEU A 74 -5.60 -14.07 0.07
N VAL A 75 -5.71 -13.62 1.32
CA VAL A 75 -7.00 -13.44 2.01
C VAL A 75 -7.12 -12.01 2.55
N CYS A 76 -8.25 -11.35 2.30
CA CYS A 76 -8.58 -10.06 2.89
C CYS A 76 -9.87 -10.14 3.71
N ALA A 77 -9.84 -9.64 4.94
CA ALA A 77 -11.03 -9.45 5.76
C ALA A 77 -11.38 -7.96 5.86
N ALA A 78 -12.55 -7.61 5.35
CA ALA A 78 -13.02 -6.23 5.19
C ALA A 78 -14.51 -6.10 5.58
N THR A 79 -14.87 -6.67 6.73
CA THR A 79 -16.21 -6.50 7.33
C THR A 79 -16.20 -5.38 8.36
N ASP A 80 -17.39 -4.88 8.72
CA ASP A 80 -17.55 -3.92 9.82
C ASP A 80 -17.42 -4.58 11.21
N PHE A 81 -17.23 -5.91 11.27
CA PHE A 81 -17.19 -6.67 12.52
C PHE A 81 -15.78 -7.18 12.80
N THR A 82 -15.08 -6.54 13.73
CA THR A 82 -13.70 -6.91 14.14
C THR A 82 -13.58 -8.39 14.55
N ALA A 83 -14.61 -8.95 15.18
CA ALA A 83 -14.63 -10.36 15.56
C ALA A 83 -14.59 -11.31 14.36
N ILE A 84 -15.33 -11.00 13.29
CA ILE A 84 -15.31 -11.79 12.04
C ILE A 84 -13.95 -11.63 11.37
N ASN A 85 -13.46 -10.40 11.30
CA ASN A 85 -12.16 -10.07 10.72
C ASN A 85 -11.01 -10.83 11.40
N THR A 86 -11.02 -10.91 12.74
CA THR A 86 -10.04 -11.69 13.52
C THR A 86 -10.20 -13.19 13.30
N ALA A 87 -11.44 -13.71 13.19
CA ALA A 87 -11.66 -15.13 12.90
C ALA A 87 -11.11 -15.53 11.53
N VAL A 88 -11.24 -14.67 10.51
CA VAL A 88 -10.61 -14.88 9.20
C VAL A 88 -9.09 -14.96 9.32
N TYR A 89 -8.46 -14.08 10.11
CA TYR A 89 -7.01 -14.12 10.33
C TYR A 89 -6.56 -15.42 10.98
N VAL A 90 -7.20 -15.83 12.08
CA VAL A 90 -6.89 -17.08 12.78
C VAL A 90 -7.01 -18.28 11.84
N GLU A 91 -8.08 -18.35 11.05
CA GLU A 91 -8.28 -19.46 10.13
C GLU A 91 -7.27 -19.45 8.98
N ALA A 92 -7.11 -18.31 8.30
CA ALA A 92 -6.24 -18.19 7.13
C ALA A 92 -4.76 -18.32 7.51
N HIS A 93 -4.31 -17.55 8.50
CA HIS A 93 -2.91 -17.45 8.86
C HIS A 93 -2.45 -18.60 9.77
N GLU A 94 -3.12 -18.79 10.91
CA GLU A 94 -2.63 -19.73 11.94
C GLU A 94 -2.94 -21.19 11.57
N LYS A 95 -4.12 -21.47 11.04
CA LYS A 95 -4.52 -22.85 10.67
C LYS A 95 -4.07 -23.23 9.27
N ASN A 96 -4.32 -22.37 8.29
CA ASN A 96 -4.08 -22.66 6.88
C ASN A 96 -2.73 -22.16 6.36
N ARG A 97 -1.91 -21.50 7.20
CA ARG A 97 -0.56 -21.04 6.89
C ARG A 97 -0.49 -20.07 5.70
N ILE A 98 -1.57 -19.35 5.43
CA ILE A 98 -1.59 -18.30 4.40
C ILE A 98 -0.77 -17.12 4.90
N ARG A 99 0.31 -16.80 4.17
CA ARG A 99 1.24 -15.73 4.56
C ARG A 99 0.74 -14.34 4.17
N LEU A 100 -0.13 -14.23 3.15
CA LEU A 100 -0.68 -12.97 2.65
C LEU A 100 -2.11 -12.75 3.17
N VAL A 101 -2.21 -12.30 4.42
CA VAL A 101 -3.49 -11.90 5.04
C VAL A 101 -3.51 -10.41 5.27
N ASN A 102 -4.61 -9.74 4.94
CA ASN A 102 -4.85 -8.35 5.29
C ASN A 102 -6.19 -8.20 6.01
N VAL A 103 -6.15 -7.69 7.24
CA VAL A 103 -7.31 -7.40 8.06
C VAL A 103 -7.50 -5.91 8.18
N VAL A 104 -8.58 -5.39 7.62
CA VAL A 104 -8.87 -3.95 7.63
C VAL A 104 -8.90 -3.44 9.08
N ASP A 105 -8.22 -2.32 9.31
CA ASP A 105 -8.08 -1.62 10.60
C ASP A 105 -7.40 -2.39 11.74
N VAL A 106 -6.82 -3.58 11.48
CA VAL A 106 -6.07 -4.37 12.48
C VAL A 106 -4.64 -4.65 11.97
N ILE A 107 -3.76 -3.65 12.12
CA ILE A 107 -2.37 -3.69 11.64
C ILE A 107 -1.59 -4.94 12.08
N PRO A 108 -1.63 -5.39 13.36
CA PRO A 108 -0.90 -6.58 13.80
C PRO A 108 -1.34 -7.88 13.10
N GLN A 109 -2.55 -7.90 12.52
CA GLN A 109 -3.10 -9.04 11.77
C GLN A 109 -2.93 -8.87 10.25
N CYS A 110 -2.08 -7.94 9.81
CA CYS A 110 -1.77 -7.70 8.41
C CYS A 110 -0.35 -8.15 8.06
N ALA A 111 -0.22 -8.85 6.94
CA ALA A 111 1.06 -9.10 6.28
C ALA A 111 1.47 -7.94 5.37
N PHE A 112 0.51 -7.14 4.92
CA PHE A 112 0.74 -6.00 4.04
C PHE A 112 -0.33 -4.93 4.24
N ALA A 113 0.00 -3.68 3.92
CA ALA A 113 -0.92 -2.58 3.75
C ALA A 113 -1.25 -2.40 2.26
N ALA A 114 -2.49 -1.97 1.99
CA ALA A 114 -2.89 -1.59 0.64
C ALA A 114 -2.21 -0.28 0.23
N ALA A 115 -1.83 -0.18 -1.04
CA ALA A 115 -1.26 1.03 -1.60
C ALA A 115 -2.34 2.06 -2.00
N SER A 116 -1.99 3.34 -1.93
CA SER A 116 -2.70 4.39 -2.67
C SER A 116 -2.18 4.37 -4.10
N VAL A 117 -3.02 4.13 -5.10
CA VAL A 117 -2.57 3.82 -6.47
C VAL A 117 -3.17 4.76 -7.50
N VAL A 118 -2.33 5.25 -8.41
CA VAL A 118 -2.70 5.91 -9.66
C VAL A 118 -2.23 5.06 -10.82
N THR A 119 -3.06 4.93 -11.86
CA THR A 119 -2.72 4.22 -13.09
C THR A 119 -2.85 5.18 -14.26
N ASP A 120 -1.90 5.20 -15.18
CA ASP A 120 -1.95 5.96 -16.42
C ASP A 120 -1.53 5.04 -17.58
N GLY A 121 -2.53 4.46 -18.26
CA GLY A 121 -2.33 3.45 -19.28
C GLY A 121 -1.51 2.26 -18.76
N GLU A 122 -0.25 2.20 -19.17
CA GLU A 122 0.68 1.13 -18.80
C GLU A 122 1.49 1.44 -17.53
N LEU A 123 1.38 2.64 -16.96
CA LEU A 123 2.11 3.07 -15.77
C LEU A 123 1.25 2.91 -14.52
N MET A 124 1.87 2.49 -13.43
CA MET A 124 1.28 2.47 -12.09
C MET A 124 2.21 3.20 -11.12
N ILE A 125 1.65 4.16 -10.39
CA ILE A 125 2.31 4.87 -9.30
C ILE A 125 1.60 4.47 -8.01
N SER A 126 2.36 3.99 -7.03
CA SER A 126 1.83 3.70 -5.71
C SER A 126 2.48 4.59 -4.66
N ILE A 127 1.70 5.09 -3.72
CA ILE A 127 2.13 6.02 -2.67
C ILE A 127 1.81 5.41 -1.31
N SER A 128 2.78 5.46 -0.40
CA SER A 128 2.61 5.13 1.01
C SER A 128 3.29 6.16 1.89
N THR A 129 2.65 6.43 3.02
CA THR A 129 3.21 7.22 4.12
C THR A 129 3.54 6.32 5.31
N SER A 130 3.73 5.02 5.09
CA SER A 130 3.92 3.99 6.12
C SER A 130 2.87 4.03 7.23
N GLY A 131 1.62 4.37 6.86
CA GLY A 131 0.51 4.52 7.80
C GLY A 131 0.50 5.83 8.61
N MET A 132 1.52 6.69 8.49
CA MET A 132 1.64 7.92 9.28
C MET A 132 0.62 8.98 8.88
N SER A 133 0.42 9.20 7.58
CA SER A 133 -0.54 10.19 7.08
C SER A 133 -1.28 9.71 5.83
N PRO A 134 -2.44 9.03 5.99
CA PRO A 134 -3.30 8.64 4.86
C PRO A 134 -3.79 9.86 4.04
N ALA A 135 -4.02 10.99 4.71
CA ALA A 135 -4.43 12.24 4.07
C ALA A 135 -3.37 12.79 3.11
N THR A 136 -2.09 12.80 3.51
CA THR A 136 -0.99 13.22 2.61
C THR A 136 -0.84 12.25 1.43
N SER A 137 -0.95 10.93 1.67
CA SER A 137 -0.94 9.93 0.58
C SER A 137 -2.06 10.17 -0.42
N ARG A 138 -3.26 10.52 0.07
CA ARG A 138 -4.41 10.88 -0.78
C ARG A 138 -4.15 12.14 -1.60
N ARG A 139 -3.66 13.24 -1.02
CA ARG A 139 -3.40 14.49 -1.77
C ARG A 139 -2.33 14.31 -2.85
N ILE A 140 -1.27 13.55 -2.57
CA ILE A 140 -0.26 13.21 -3.59
C ILE A 140 -0.90 12.38 -4.72
N ARG A 141 -1.77 11.41 -4.37
CA ARG A 141 -2.50 10.60 -5.35
C ARG A 141 -3.41 11.48 -6.24
N GLU A 142 -4.25 12.31 -5.64
CA GLU A 142 -5.17 13.22 -6.33
C GLU A 142 -4.41 14.16 -7.28
N HIS A 143 -3.27 14.69 -6.85
CA HIS A 143 -2.42 15.49 -7.71
C HIS A 143 -1.88 14.71 -8.94
N PHE A 144 -1.49 13.45 -8.77
CA PHE A 144 -1.08 12.61 -9.90
C PHE A 144 -2.26 12.28 -10.82
N GLU A 145 -3.44 12.01 -10.28
CA GLU A 145 -4.68 11.81 -11.06
C GLU A 145 -4.96 13.02 -11.96
N GLU A 146 -4.93 14.23 -11.38
CA GLU A 146 -5.09 15.49 -12.12
C GLU A 146 -4.02 15.70 -13.19
N THR A 147 -2.74 15.52 -12.82
CA THR A 147 -1.61 15.83 -13.70
C THR A 147 -1.49 14.84 -14.86
N LEU A 148 -1.86 13.58 -14.64
CA LEU A 148 -1.86 12.53 -15.67
C LEU A 148 -3.19 12.45 -16.42
N ASN A 149 -4.19 13.26 -16.05
CA ASN A 149 -5.54 13.20 -16.60
C ASN A 149 -6.11 11.78 -16.57
N THR A 150 -5.95 11.11 -15.44
CA THR A 150 -6.37 9.74 -15.22
C THR A 150 -7.25 9.64 -13.99
N SER A 151 -8.02 8.56 -13.91
CA SER A 151 -8.88 8.31 -12.76
C SER A 151 -8.22 7.30 -11.81
N SER A 152 -8.56 7.40 -10.53
CA SER A 152 -8.05 6.46 -9.52
C SER A 152 -8.46 5.02 -9.88
N LEU A 153 -7.67 4.04 -9.44
CA LEU A 153 -8.05 2.62 -9.51
C LEU A 153 -9.42 2.35 -8.85
N TYR A 154 -9.86 3.22 -7.93
CA TYR A 154 -11.13 3.11 -7.22
C TYR A 154 -12.35 3.54 -8.04
N THR A 155 -12.15 4.16 -9.21
CA THR A 155 -13.21 4.46 -10.17
C THR A 155 -13.34 3.40 -11.26
N LEU A 156 -12.36 2.50 -11.36
CA LEU A 156 -12.42 1.38 -12.29
C LEU A 156 -13.59 0.48 -11.92
N GLY A 157 -14.42 0.16 -12.91
CA GLY A 157 -15.67 -0.56 -12.71
C GLY A 157 -16.92 0.34 -12.66
N TYR A 158 -16.81 1.67 -12.74
CA TYR A 158 -17.98 2.54 -12.95
C TYR A 158 -17.77 3.51 -14.13
N GLU A 159 -18.78 3.62 -14.99
CA GLU A 159 -18.88 4.67 -16.01
C GLU A 159 -20.24 5.35 -15.89
N ASN A 160 -20.24 6.69 -15.81
CA ASN A 160 -21.47 7.48 -15.62
C ASN A 160 -22.35 6.98 -14.46
N GLY A 161 -21.71 6.52 -13.37
CA GLY A 161 -22.38 5.99 -12.17
C GLY A 161 -22.94 4.58 -12.31
N LYS A 162 -22.68 3.87 -13.41
CA LYS A 162 -23.14 2.49 -13.62
C LYS A 162 -21.97 1.50 -13.60
N PRO A 163 -22.15 0.29 -13.02
CA PRO A 163 -21.15 -0.75 -13.10
C PRO A 163 -20.76 -1.10 -14.54
N VAL A 164 -19.46 -1.27 -14.79
CA VAL A 164 -18.90 -1.75 -16.06
C VAL A 164 -17.94 -2.92 -15.83
N PRO A 165 -17.70 -3.78 -16.84
CA PRO A 165 -16.76 -4.89 -16.71
C PRO A 165 -15.36 -4.44 -16.32
N ILE A 166 -14.63 -5.31 -15.62
CA ILE A 166 -13.25 -5.08 -15.23
C ILE A 166 -12.39 -6.15 -15.88
N GLU A 167 -11.42 -5.70 -16.67
CA GLU A 167 -10.47 -6.58 -17.35
C GLU A 167 -9.14 -6.60 -16.60
N ASN A 168 -8.43 -7.73 -16.71
CA ASN A 168 -7.05 -7.83 -16.27
C ASN A 168 -6.17 -6.92 -17.14
N GLN A 169 -5.53 -5.94 -16.52
CA GLN A 169 -4.69 -4.98 -17.24
C GLN A 169 -3.22 -5.46 -17.37
N GLY A 170 -2.88 -6.59 -16.74
CA GLY A 170 -1.50 -7.09 -16.66
C GLY A 170 -0.62 -6.25 -15.74
N LEU A 171 -1.25 -5.51 -14.82
CA LEU A 171 -0.56 -4.71 -13.82
C LEU A 171 -0.25 -5.57 -12.59
N PRO A 172 0.85 -5.31 -11.87
CA PRO A 172 1.11 -5.99 -10.60
C PRO A 172 0.10 -5.58 -9.52
N TYR A 173 -0.04 -6.39 -8.46
CA TYR A 173 -0.77 -5.99 -7.25
C TYR A 173 0.17 -5.27 -6.27
N PRO A 174 0.11 -3.93 -6.13
CA PRO A 174 1.05 -3.19 -5.30
C PRO A 174 0.68 -3.32 -3.81
N VAL A 175 1.67 -3.66 -3.01
CA VAL A 175 1.54 -3.80 -1.57
C VAL A 175 2.71 -3.17 -0.84
N TYR A 176 2.47 -2.85 0.43
CA TYR A 176 3.51 -2.46 1.37
C TYR A 176 3.59 -3.52 2.46
N LEU A 177 4.57 -4.41 2.38
CA LEU A 177 4.74 -5.52 3.33
C LEU A 177 5.10 -4.99 4.72
N LEU A 178 4.46 -5.55 5.74
CA LEU A 178 4.76 -5.29 7.14
C LEU A 178 5.75 -6.35 7.59
N LEU A 179 7.02 -5.97 7.75
CA LEU A 179 8.12 -6.91 7.98
C LEU A 179 8.67 -6.92 9.40
N GLU A 180 8.10 -6.12 10.31
CA GLU A 180 8.47 -6.10 11.72
C GLU A 180 8.44 -7.52 12.30
N ASP A 181 9.56 -7.94 12.89
CA ASP A 181 9.80 -9.26 13.46
C ASP A 181 9.68 -10.44 12.48
N ARG A 182 9.64 -10.18 11.16
CA ARG A 182 9.57 -11.23 10.14
C ARG A 182 10.96 -11.62 9.65
N LYS A 183 11.20 -12.93 9.53
CA LYS A 183 12.40 -13.51 8.93
C LYS A 183 12.38 -13.31 7.42
N CYS A 184 13.40 -12.64 6.88
CA CYS A 184 13.65 -12.52 5.45
C CYS A 184 14.98 -13.20 5.13
N VAL A 185 15.01 -13.99 4.06
CA VAL A 185 16.23 -14.68 3.61
C VAL A 185 16.79 -13.98 2.38
N VAL A 186 18.08 -13.67 2.41
CA VAL A 186 18.80 -13.15 1.26
C VAL A 186 19.74 -14.24 0.79
N LEU A 187 19.51 -14.68 -0.44
CA LEU A 187 20.40 -15.55 -1.17
C LEU A 187 21.26 -14.64 -2.04
N CYS A 188 22.59 -14.76 -1.95
CA CYS A 188 23.54 -14.15 -2.87
C CYS A 188 24.93 -14.80 -2.76
N GLU A 189 25.66 -14.94 -3.87
CA GLU A 189 27.07 -15.34 -3.83
C GLU A 189 27.97 -14.18 -3.39
N GLN A 190 27.70 -12.98 -3.93
CA GLN A 190 28.37 -11.74 -3.57
C GLN A 190 27.34 -10.65 -3.35
N GLU A 191 27.57 -9.81 -2.34
CA GLU A 191 26.66 -8.74 -1.99
C GLU A 191 26.85 -7.54 -2.92
N THR A 192 26.06 -7.50 -3.99
CA THR A 192 26.01 -6.37 -4.93
C THR A 192 25.50 -5.11 -4.24
N SER A 193 25.73 -3.94 -4.87
CA SER A 193 25.17 -2.67 -4.38
C SER A 193 23.63 -2.70 -4.30
N GLU A 194 22.98 -3.44 -5.19
CA GLU A 194 21.53 -3.64 -5.17
C GLU A 194 21.09 -4.47 -3.97
N ILE A 195 21.74 -5.61 -3.69
CA ILE A 195 21.44 -6.43 -2.52
C ILE A 195 21.64 -5.64 -1.23
N LYS A 196 22.75 -4.89 -1.11
CA LYS A 196 22.99 -4.00 0.05
C LYS A 196 21.85 -3.01 0.27
N ARG A 197 21.38 -2.37 -0.81
CA ARG A 197 20.25 -1.44 -0.74
C ARG A 197 18.97 -2.14 -0.28
N ARG A 198 18.68 -3.33 -0.81
CA ARG A 198 17.49 -4.11 -0.44
C ARG A 198 17.54 -4.60 1.01
N VAL A 199 18.69 -5.12 1.46
CA VAL A 199 18.92 -5.52 2.85
C VAL A 199 18.71 -4.34 3.79
N SER A 200 19.31 -3.19 3.47
CA SER A 200 19.15 -1.98 4.28
C SER A 200 17.68 -1.60 4.43
N LEU A 201 16.91 -1.65 3.34
CA LEU A 201 15.47 -1.38 3.38
C LEU A 201 14.69 -2.43 4.18
N LEU A 202 15.02 -3.73 4.06
CA LEU A 202 14.43 -4.80 4.88
C LEU A 202 14.64 -4.53 6.38
N GLN A 203 15.87 -4.22 6.77
CA GLN A 203 16.23 -3.91 8.16
C GLN A 203 15.51 -2.65 8.67
N GLN A 204 15.42 -1.60 7.85
CA GLN A 204 14.65 -0.39 8.18
C GLN A 204 13.15 -0.66 8.35
N CYS A 205 12.62 -1.71 7.71
CA CYS A 205 11.24 -2.18 7.89
C CYS A 205 11.06 -3.14 9.07
N GLY A 206 12.11 -3.38 9.87
CA GLY A 206 12.07 -4.25 11.05
C GLY A 206 12.26 -5.73 10.76
N ALA A 207 12.68 -6.10 9.55
CA ALA A 207 12.90 -7.50 9.20
C ALA A 207 14.17 -8.07 9.85
N THR A 208 14.11 -9.32 10.30
CA THR A 208 15.31 -10.11 10.63
C THR A 208 15.87 -10.70 9.34
N VAL A 209 17.04 -10.25 8.90
CA VAL A 209 17.66 -10.69 7.64
C VAL A 209 18.68 -11.81 7.88
N MET A 210 18.49 -12.93 7.19
CA MET A 210 19.37 -14.10 7.22
C MET A 210 20.04 -14.29 5.85
N TYR A 211 21.36 -14.41 5.81
CA TYR A 211 22.09 -14.65 4.55
C TYR A 211 22.33 -16.13 4.31
N ASN A 212 22.07 -16.60 3.09
CA ASN A 212 22.38 -17.95 2.61
C ASN A 212 21.94 -19.06 3.60
N SER A 213 20.84 -18.82 4.31
CA SER A 213 20.20 -19.79 5.20
C SER A 213 19.54 -20.87 4.37
N THR A 214 19.78 -22.13 4.73
CA THR A 214 19.06 -23.28 4.16
C THR A 214 17.72 -23.54 4.85
N ASP A 215 17.46 -22.90 6.00
CA ASP A 215 16.17 -22.93 6.68
C ASP A 215 15.23 -21.86 6.11
N PHE A 216 14.21 -22.31 5.38
CA PHE A 216 13.15 -21.50 4.76
C PHE A 216 11.78 -21.65 5.42
N GLU A 217 11.63 -22.49 6.44
CA GLU A 217 10.31 -22.94 6.93
C GLU A 217 9.41 -21.77 7.35
N ASP A 218 10.04 -20.73 7.93
CA ASP A 218 9.39 -19.49 8.35
C ASP A 218 9.91 -18.23 7.66
N ALA A 219 10.57 -18.38 6.51
CA ALA A 219 10.93 -17.22 5.70
C ALA A 219 9.65 -16.56 5.15
N PHE A 220 9.43 -15.30 5.52
CA PHE A 220 8.32 -14.52 4.99
C PHE A 220 8.59 -14.04 3.56
N LEU A 221 9.82 -13.59 3.31
CA LEU A 221 10.29 -13.14 2.02
C LEU A 221 11.68 -13.71 1.75
N VAL A 222 11.90 -14.19 0.53
CA VAL A 222 13.22 -14.60 0.04
C VAL A 222 13.59 -13.68 -1.11
N ILE A 223 14.77 -13.07 -1.04
CA ILE A 223 15.35 -12.28 -2.12
C ILE A 223 16.57 -13.04 -2.63
N SER A 224 16.62 -13.28 -3.93
CA SER A 224 17.76 -13.90 -4.59
C SER A 224 18.30 -12.97 -5.67
N ASP A 225 19.62 -12.85 -5.75
CA ASP A 225 20.27 -12.23 -6.90
C ASP A 225 20.32 -13.19 -8.12
N ALA A 226 20.37 -12.63 -9.32
CA ALA A 226 20.45 -13.39 -10.56
C ALA A 226 21.73 -14.26 -10.64
N SER A 227 22.78 -13.88 -9.90
CA SER A 227 24.04 -14.63 -9.78
C SER A 227 23.88 -16.05 -9.21
N ILE A 228 22.78 -16.36 -8.54
CA ILE A 228 22.57 -17.68 -7.88
C ILE A 228 22.03 -18.73 -8.84
N ARG A 229 21.67 -18.35 -10.07
CA ARG A 229 21.11 -19.28 -11.07
C ARG A 229 22.05 -20.46 -11.36
N ASP A 230 23.35 -20.31 -11.11
CA ASP A 230 24.37 -21.33 -11.32
C ASP A 230 24.75 -22.12 -10.04
N THR A 231 23.93 -22.05 -8.97
CA THR A 231 24.18 -22.78 -7.72
C THR A 231 24.26 -24.29 -7.91
N SER A 232 25.19 -24.94 -7.18
CA SER A 232 25.31 -26.40 -7.15
C SER A 232 24.28 -27.10 -6.25
N ASP A 233 23.53 -26.33 -5.46
CA ASP A 233 22.48 -26.85 -4.57
C ASP A 233 21.21 -27.17 -5.37
N ALA A 234 20.90 -28.45 -5.50
CA ALA A 234 19.78 -28.94 -6.30
C ALA A 234 18.41 -28.44 -5.80
N LEU A 235 18.22 -28.24 -4.49
CA LEU A 235 16.96 -27.74 -3.91
C LEU A 235 16.77 -26.26 -4.19
N LEU A 236 17.84 -25.47 -4.05
CA LEU A 236 17.81 -24.04 -4.39
C LEU A 236 17.60 -23.84 -5.90
N ARG A 237 18.27 -24.64 -6.71
CA ARG A 237 18.12 -24.62 -8.17
C ARG A 237 16.69 -24.97 -8.60
N GLU A 238 16.08 -26.01 -8.03
CA GLU A 238 14.67 -26.36 -8.32
C GLU A 238 13.70 -25.22 -7.92
N CYS A 239 13.98 -24.53 -6.81
CA CYS A 239 13.20 -23.37 -6.38
C CYS A 239 13.34 -22.17 -7.33
N LEU A 240 14.55 -21.91 -7.86
CA LEU A 240 14.86 -20.78 -8.73
C LEU A 240 14.50 -21.01 -10.22
N GLU A 241 14.56 -22.26 -10.70
CA GLU A 241 14.28 -22.63 -12.09
C GLU A 241 12.78 -22.70 -12.42
N LYS A 242 11.90 -22.68 -11.41
CA LYS A 242 10.45 -22.56 -11.63
C LYS A 242 10.16 -21.14 -12.19
N PRO A 243 9.74 -20.98 -13.46
CA PRO A 243 9.60 -19.65 -14.09
C PRO A 243 8.60 -18.73 -13.38
N ASP A 244 7.66 -19.31 -12.62
CA ASP A 244 6.66 -18.63 -11.79
C ASP A 244 7.01 -18.58 -10.29
N SER A 245 8.26 -18.90 -9.91
CA SER A 245 8.71 -18.93 -8.50
C SER A 245 8.74 -17.56 -7.83
N GLY A 246 8.99 -16.51 -8.62
CA GLY A 246 8.92 -15.13 -8.17
C GLY A 246 7.47 -14.70 -7.95
N ASN A 247 6.98 -14.78 -6.72
CA ASN A 247 5.68 -14.22 -6.35
C ASN A 247 5.74 -12.70 -6.15
N PHE A 248 6.96 -12.13 -6.04
CA PHE A 248 7.18 -10.73 -5.75
C PHE A 248 8.17 -10.07 -6.70
N SER A 249 7.94 -8.81 -7.04
CA SER A 249 8.92 -7.95 -7.70
C SER A 249 9.07 -6.63 -6.97
N THR A 250 10.26 -6.02 -7.04
CA THR A 250 10.51 -4.70 -6.46
C THR A 250 10.26 -3.61 -7.52
N PRO A 251 9.40 -2.62 -7.26
CA PRO A 251 9.23 -1.48 -8.17
C PRO A 251 10.45 -0.54 -8.18
N ASN A 252 10.45 0.45 -9.08
CA ASN A 252 11.36 1.59 -8.96
C ASN A 252 10.91 2.47 -7.78
N LEU A 253 11.81 2.73 -6.83
CA LEU A 253 11.47 3.36 -5.56
C LEU A 253 12.03 4.78 -5.46
N ILE A 254 11.23 5.65 -4.85
CA ILE A 254 11.62 6.95 -4.31
C ILE A 254 11.25 6.91 -2.83
N ILE A 255 12.24 7.13 -1.96
CA ILE A 255 12.07 7.00 -0.51
C ILE A 255 12.56 8.30 0.13
N ASP A 256 11.69 8.94 0.91
CA ASP A 256 12.01 10.11 1.74
C ASP A 256 11.40 9.89 3.12
N ASN A 257 12.20 9.39 4.07
CA ASN A 257 11.74 8.88 5.37
C ASN A 257 10.54 7.94 5.21
N ASN A 258 9.41 8.21 5.87
CA ASN A 258 8.20 7.38 5.78
C ASN A 258 7.38 7.57 4.49
N LEU A 259 7.77 8.48 3.58
CA LEU A 259 7.21 8.58 2.24
C LEU A 259 7.89 7.57 1.31
N ILE A 260 7.07 6.71 0.70
CA ILE A 260 7.51 5.78 -0.33
C ILE A 260 6.62 5.99 -1.55
N ILE A 261 7.25 6.27 -2.68
CA ILE A 261 6.59 6.30 -3.99
C ILE A 261 7.22 5.19 -4.84
N SER A 262 6.38 4.33 -5.38
CA SER A 262 6.79 3.25 -6.27
C SER A 262 6.27 3.51 -7.68
N ILE A 263 7.11 3.28 -8.68
CA ILE A 263 6.75 3.41 -10.09
C ILE A 263 6.95 2.07 -10.77
N SER A 264 5.92 1.68 -11.51
CA SER A 264 5.79 0.37 -12.13
C SER A 264 5.22 0.55 -13.51
N ALA A 265 5.57 -0.35 -14.42
CA ALA A 265 5.06 -0.32 -15.76
C ALA A 265 4.67 -1.74 -16.20
N LYS A 266 3.73 -1.83 -17.13
CA LYS A 266 3.37 -3.08 -17.79
C LYS A 266 4.58 -3.62 -18.57
N ASN A 267 4.63 -4.93 -18.76
CA ASN A 267 5.64 -5.53 -19.64
C ASN A 267 5.52 -4.96 -21.06
N GLY A 268 6.65 -4.49 -21.60
CA GLY A 268 6.72 -3.87 -22.93
C GLY A 268 6.66 -2.34 -22.94
N THR A 269 6.38 -1.70 -21.80
CA THR A 269 6.42 -0.24 -21.69
C THR A 269 7.83 0.30 -21.93
N ASP A 270 7.89 1.48 -22.55
CA ASP A 270 9.14 2.20 -22.83
C ASP A 270 9.91 2.51 -21.54
N VAL A 271 11.01 1.78 -21.35
CA VAL A 271 11.91 1.88 -20.20
C VAL A 271 12.44 3.31 -20.03
N SER A 272 12.62 4.06 -21.12
CA SER A 272 13.12 5.43 -21.06
C SER A 272 12.10 6.38 -20.41
N LYS A 273 10.80 6.20 -20.67
CA LYS A 273 9.73 6.98 -20.05
C LYS A 273 9.64 6.73 -18.55
N VAL A 274 9.73 5.47 -18.14
CA VAL A 274 9.72 5.09 -16.71
C VAL A 274 10.91 5.72 -15.98
N LYS A 275 12.09 5.69 -16.60
CA LYS A 275 13.31 6.29 -16.04
C LYS A 275 13.21 7.81 -15.92
N GLN A 276 12.76 8.51 -16.96
CA GLN A 276 12.56 9.97 -16.91
C GLN A 276 11.52 10.38 -15.86
N LEU A 277 10.43 9.63 -15.75
CA LEU A 277 9.43 9.85 -14.71
C LEU A 277 10.03 9.65 -13.31
N HIS A 278 10.78 8.57 -13.12
CA HIS A 278 11.47 8.27 -11.86
C HIS A 278 12.45 9.39 -11.46
N GLU A 279 13.29 9.85 -12.38
CA GLU A 279 14.24 10.96 -12.13
C GLU A 279 13.50 12.25 -11.74
N ARG A 280 12.44 12.61 -12.48
CA ARG A 280 11.63 13.80 -12.20
C ARG A 280 10.96 13.74 -10.83
N LEU A 281 10.37 12.59 -10.48
CA LEU A 281 9.69 12.42 -9.20
C LEU A 281 10.70 12.33 -8.05
N THR A 282 11.86 11.72 -8.26
CA THR A 282 12.97 11.73 -7.29
C THR A 282 13.35 13.16 -6.95
N HIS A 283 13.60 14.00 -7.96
CA HIS A 283 13.93 15.42 -7.76
C HIS A 283 12.81 16.19 -7.03
N LYS A 284 11.54 15.84 -7.26
CA LYS A 284 10.39 16.52 -6.63
C LYS A 284 10.21 16.14 -5.16
N PHE A 285 10.31 14.86 -4.82
CA PHE A 285 9.88 14.35 -3.53
C PHE A 285 11.02 14.10 -2.56
N GLU A 286 12.18 13.62 -3.03
CA GLU A 286 13.29 13.27 -2.15
C GLU A 286 13.96 14.54 -1.60
N ASN A 287 14.20 14.58 -0.28
CA ASN A 287 14.86 15.71 0.41
C ASN A 287 14.17 17.08 0.23
N ASN A 288 12.89 17.11 -0.15
CA ASN A 288 12.13 18.35 -0.36
C ASN A 288 11.15 18.67 0.78
N GLY A 289 11.23 17.92 1.88
CA GLY A 289 10.47 18.14 3.12
C GLY A 289 9.20 17.29 3.25
N TYR A 290 8.84 16.48 2.25
CA TYR A 290 7.65 15.62 2.33
C TYR A 290 7.81 14.52 3.39
N GLY A 291 8.95 13.85 3.43
CA GLY A 291 9.27 12.83 4.43
C GLY A 291 9.23 13.41 5.83
N ALA A 292 9.95 14.51 6.08
CA ALA A 292 9.96 15.21 7.36
C ALA A 292 8.55 15.69 7.79
N PHE A 293 7.74 16.15 6.84
CA PHE A 293 6.36 16.54 7.10
C PHE A 293 5.49 15.34 7.52
N ILE A 294 5.60 14.21 6.81
CA ILE A 294 4.88 12.98 7.16
C ILE A 294 5.31 12.45 8.52
N ASP A 295 6.60 12.53 8.85
CA ASP A 295 7.12 12.12 10.15
C ASP A 295 6.54 12.98 11.28
N LEU A 296 6.51 14.31 11.10
CA LEU A 296 5.89 15.23 12.06
C LEU A 296 4.43 14.86 12.32
N LEU A 297 3.64 14.64 11.26
CA LEU A 297 2.24 14.20 11.41
C LEU A 297 2.13 12.87 12.15
N GLY A 298 3.03 11.93 11.86
CA GLY A 298 3.11 10.63 12.51
C GLY A 298 3.33 10.74 14.02
N THR A 299 4.20 11.64 14.49
CA THR A 299 4.45 11.85 15.92
C THR A 299 3.21 12.24 16.73
N ARG A 300 2.21 12.85 16.07
CA ARG A 300 0.98 13.35 16.71
C ARG A 300 -0.16 12.34 16.69
N ARG A 301 0.02 11.20 16.03
CA ARG A 301 -1.04 10.20 15.83
C ARG A 301 -1.61 9.68 17.14
N ALA A 302 -0.78 9.40 18.14
CA ALA A 302 -1.23 8.91 19.45
C ALA A 302 -2.11 9.94 20.17
N GLU A 303 -1.70 11.21 20.14
CA GLU A 303 -2.45 12.31 20.74
C GLU A 303 -3.81 12.52 20.07
N VAL A 304 -3.85 12.43 18.74
CA VAL A 304 -5.07 12.50 17.92
C VAL A 304 -5.99 11.31 18.17
N LEU A 305 -5.45 10.10 18.27
CA LEU A 305 -6.23 8.89 18.59
C LEU A 305 -6.91 8.99 19.95
N ASN A 306 -6.23 9.55 20.94
CA ASN A 306 -6.78 9.77 22.28
C ASN A 306 -7.81 10.91 22.31
N ALA A 307 -7.63 11.94 21.48
CA ALA A 307 -8.53 13.09 21.42
C ALA A 307 -9.84 12.82 20.68
N PHE A 308 -9.77 12.07 19.58
CA PHE A 308 -10.87 11.96 18.62
C PHE A 308 -11.30 10.49 18.47
N PRO A 309 -12.47 10.10 19.02
CA PRO A 309 -12.87 8.69 19.13
C PRO A 309 -13.19 8.05 17.77
N THR A 310 -13.71 8.82 16.81
CA THR A 310 -14.12 8.27 15.50
C THR A 310 -13.05 8.47 14.42
N SER A 311 -13.00 7.55 13.45
CA SER A 311 -12.07 7.69 12.31
C SER A 311 -12.34 8.92 11.47
N LYS A 312 -13.61 9.36 11.40
CA LYS A 312 -14.01 10.56 10.67
C LYS A 312 -13.39 11.81 11.31
N MET A 313 -13.58 11.99 12.61
CA MET A 313 -13.04 13.14 13.34
C MET A 313 -11.50 13.23 13.24
N ARG A 314 -10.81 12.08 13.31
CA ARG A 314 -9.36 12.02 13.11
C ARG A 314 -8.97 12.45 11.69
N GLY A 315 -9.72 12.00 10.69
CA GLY A 315 -9.51 12.40 9.30
C GLY A 315 -9.70 13.90 9.10
N ASP A 316 -10.79 14.45 9.63
CA ASP A 316 -11.12 15.88 9.53
C ASP A 316 -10.03 16.74 10.19
N PHE A 317 -9.53 16.35 11.37
CA PHE A 317 -8.40 17.02 12.04
C PHE A 317 -7.15 17.08 11.15
N PHE A 318 -6.73 15.93 10.58
CA PHE A 318 -5.54 15.90 9.71
C PHE A 318 -5.75 16.68 8.42
N GLU A 319 -6.96 16.71 7.86
CA GLU A 319 -7.25 17.50 6.67
C GLU A 319 -7.16 18.99 6.92
N GLU A 320 -7.65 19.47 8.06
CA GLU A 320 -7.49 20.86 8.47
C GLU A 320 -6.02 21.19 8.71
N LEU A 321 -5.32 20.32 9.43
CA LEU A 321 -3.90 20.49 9.75
C LEU A 321 -3.02 20.58 8.49
N ILE A 322 -3.22 19.68 7.53
CA ILE A 322 -2.49 19.67 6.25
C ILE A 322 -2.98 20.81 5.35
N GLY A 323 -4.26 21.17 5.43
CA GLY A 323 -4.90 22.22 4.63
C GLY A 323 -4.55 23.64 5.06
N HIS A 324 -4.11 23.87 6.30
CA HIS A 324 -3.99 25.21 6.84
C HIS A 324 -2.94 26.08 6.13
N VAL A 325 -3.37 27.28 5.75
CA VAL A 325 -2.51 28.37 5.29
C VAL A 325 -2.84 29.62 6.11
N ALA A 326 -1.86 30.17 6.81
CA ALA A 326 -2.06 31.32 7.67
C ALA A 326 -2.57 32.53 6.87
N GLY A 327 -3.65 33.15 7.33
CA GLY A 327 -4.24 34.33 6.70
C GLY A 327 -4.87 34.10 5.32
N SER A 328 -5.10 32.85 4.91
CA SER A 328 -5.70 32.51 3.62
C SER A 328 -6.82 31.49 3.77
N PRO A 329 -7.93 31.62 3.01
CA PRO A 329 -8.97 30.60 2.94
C PRO A 329 -8.60 29.40 2.04
N GLN A 330 -7.45 29.45 1.35
CA GLN A 330 -7.01 28.39 0.45
C GLN A 330 -6.41 27.22 1.23
N THR A 331 -6.63 26.00 0.72
CA THR A 331 -5.98 24.80 1.24
C THR A 331 -4.56 24.66 0.71
N CYS A 332 -3.62 24.27 1.57
CA CYS A 332 -2.24 24.03 1.17
C CYS A 332 -2.14 22.88 0.14
N CYS A 333 -1.52 23.17 -1.00
CA CYS A 333 -1.28 22.19 -2.06
C CYS A 333 0.00 21.37 -1.84
N LEU A 334 0.76 21.57 -0.75
CA LEU A 334 2.04 20.91 -0.48
C LEU A 334 3.07 21.08 -1.62
N ARG A 335 3.10 22.25 -2.29
CA ARG A 335 3.88 22.50 -3.52
C ARG A 335 3.62 21.50 -4.66
N LEU A 336 2.51 20.76 -4.59
CA LEU A 336 2.17 19.80 -5.64
C LEU A 336 1.86 20.55 -6.94
N THR A 337 1.12 21.66 -6.86
CA THR A 337 0.69 22.48 -8.00
C THR A 337 1.63 23.65 -8.32
N ASP A 338 2.31 24.21 -7.31
CA ASP A 338 3.22 25.36 -7.45
C ASP A 338 4.55 25.06 -6.77
N ALA A 339 5.59 24.90 -7.59
CA ALA A 339 6.94 24.65 -7.12
C ALA A 339 7.53 25.86 -6.39
N GLU A 340 7.08 27.09 -6.64
CA GLU A 340 7.67 28.29 -5.99
C GLU A 340 6.85 28.79 -4.79
N CYS A 341 5.86 28.01 -4.35
CA CYS A 341 4.96 28.42 -3.27
C CYS A 341 5.69 28.77 -1.96
N SER A 342 5.51 30.02 -1.52
CA SER A 342 6.06 30.61 -0.30
C SER A 342 5.01 30.78 0.82
N ALA A 343 3.86 30.11 0.71
CA ALA A 343 2.76 30.24 1.68
C ALA A 343 3.20 29.87 3.10
N GLU A 344 2.76 30.63 4.10
CA GLU A 344 2.93 30.30 5.52
C GLU A 344 1.95 29.19 5.90
N CYS A 345 2.40 27.95 5.74
CA CYS A 345 1.62 26.75 5.99
C CYS A 345 2.50 25.72 6.70
N LEU A 346 1.86 24.72 7.33
CA LEU A 346 2.56 23.72 8.12
C LEU A 346 3.69 23.02 7.33
N PHE A 347 3.44 22.68 6.06
CA PHE A 347 4.44 22.06 5.20
C PHE A 347 5.68 22.94 4.99
N ASN A 348 5.48 24.24 4.72
CA ASN A 348 6.60 25.16 4.51
C ASN A 348 7.36 25.46 5.80
N TRP A 349 6.68 25.51 6.96
CA TRP A 349 7.35 25.60 8.26
C TRP A 349 8.28 24.42 8.50
N VAL A 350 7.81 23.19 8.25
CA VAL A 350 8.65 21.99 8.38
C VAL A 350 9.84 22.04 7.43
N ARG A 351 9.61 22.35 6.14
CA ARG A 351 10.68 22.45 5.13
C ARG A 351 11.74 23.50 5.47
N GLN A 352 11.34 24.60 6.11
CA GLN A 352 12.23 25.69 6.53
C GLN A 352 12.87 25.45 7.91
N GLY A 353 12.61 24.30 8.56
CA GLY A 353 13.14 24.00 9.88
C GLY A 353 12.47 24.76 11.04
N LYS A 354 11.32 25.41 10.80
CA LYS A 354 10.52 26.12 11.82
C LYS A 354 9.65 25.13 12.62
N ILE A 355 10.29 24.14 13.24
CA ILE A 355 9.61 23.01 13.91
C ILE A 355 8.85 23.44 15.16
N GLU A 356 9.35 24.42 15.92
CA GLU A 356 8.65 24.97 17.08
C GLU A 356 7.31 25.59 16.67
N GLN A 357 7.33 26.46 15.66
CA GLN A 357 6.14 27.09 15.10
C GLN A 357 5.12 26.06 14.56
N ALA A 358 5.60 24.99 13.92
CA ALA A 358 4.76 23.88 13.48
C ALA A 358 4.10 23.14 14.66
N ASN A 359 4.83 22.91 15.75
CA ASN A 359 4.32 22.23 16.95
C ASN A 359 3.32 23.09 17.72
N ASP A 360 3.56 24.39 17.83
CA ASP A 360 2.65 25.34 18.46
C ASP A 360 1.30 25.33 17.72
N PHE A 361 1.34 25.47 16.39
CA PHE A 361 0.15 25.40 15.55
C PHE A 361 -0.65 24.10 15.73
N ILE A 362 0.04 22.94 15.74
CA ILE A 362 -0.61 21.64 15.97
C ILE A 362 -1.29 21.61 17.34
N SER A 363 -0.60 22.11 18.38
CA SER A 363 -1.07 22.08 19.76
C SER A 363 -2.28 23.00 19.97
N ASP A 364 -2.25 24.18 19.35
CA ASP A 364 -3.36 25.13 19.34
C ASP A 364 -4.57 24.55 18.62
N LEU A 365 -4.38 23.94 17.44
CA LEU A 365 -5.46 23.32 16.69
C LEU A 365 -6.09 22.14 17.45
N LEU A 366 -5.26 21.29 18.06
CA LEU A 366 -5.71 20.19 18.91
C LEU A 366 -6.55 20.71 20.08
N SER A 367 -6.08 21.77 20.75
CA SER A 367 -6.77 22.36 21.90
C SER A 367 -8.10 22.99 21.51
N ALA A 368 -8.12 23.74 20.40
CA ALA A 368 -9.32 24.39 19.88
C ALA A 368 -10.38 23.38 19.46
N GLN A 369 -10.02 22.33 18.73
CA GLN A 369 -10.98 21.30 18.31
C GLN A 369 -11.49 20.47 19.50
N ARG A 370 -10.63 20.14 20.48
CA ARG A 370 -11.07 19.46 21.71
C ARG A 370 -12.10 20.27 22.49
N ALA A 371 -11.97 21.59 22.54
CA ALA A 371 -12.93 22.46 23.23
C ALA A 371 -14.32 22.49 22.55
N ASN A 372 -14.39 22.12 21.27
CA ASN A 372 -15.62 22.08 20.48
C ASN A 372 -16.32 20.71 20.52
N LEU A 373 -15.74 19.70 21.18
CA LEU A 373 -16.31 18.36 21.40
C LEU A 373 -16.99 18.27 22.77
#